data_AF-A0A195DSV3-F1
#
_entry.id   AF-A0A195DSV3-F1
#
_cell.length_a   1.000
_cell.length_b   1.000
_cell.length_c   1.000
_cell.angle_alpha   90.00
_cell.angle_beta   90.00
_cell.angle_gamma   90.00
#
_symmetry.space_group_name_H-M   'P 1'
#
loop_
_entity.id
_entity.type
_entity.pdbx_description
1 polymer ?
#
loop_
_entity_poly.entity_id
_entity_poly.type
_entity_poly.pdbx_seq_one_letter_code
_entity_poly.pdbx_strand_id
1 'polypeptide(L)'
;MSSKKIYDVTPEQREIALWRAAKRKQLRELYLRDSGHPTKSLLFDTGIYKFAASKTSIQSHFVPTLVRYVSQVGLIGSLIFMTAITLKRRRDKKEHLYRTGQIDYASRSHRFC
;
A
#
# COMPACT_ATOMS: atom_id res chain seq x y z
N MET A 1 28.66 12.19 29.47
CA MET A 1 27.59 12.71 30.35
C MET A 1 26.36 12.98 29.49
N SER A 2 25.27 12.22 29.66
CA SER A 2 24.05 12.39 28.87
C SER A 2 23.30 13.63 29.36
N SER A 3 23.11 14.62 28.48
CA SER A 3 22.32 15.82 28.81
C SER A 3 20.86 15.38 29.00
N LYS A 4 20.43 15.23 30.25
CA LYS A 4 19.01 15.04 30.55
C LYS A 4 18.30 16.35 30.23
N LYS A 5 17.69 16.43 29.05
CA LYS A 5 16.67 17.45 28.75
C LYS A 5 15.49 17.16 29.67
N ILE A 6 15.40 17.91 30.77
CA ILE A 6 14.22 17.90 31.65
C ILE A 6 13.15 18.65 30.88
N TYR A 7 12.20 17.91 30.30
CA TYR A 7 11.01 18.51 29.73
C TYR A 7 10.06 18.82 30.89
N ASP A 8 9.58 20.05 30.98
CA ASP A 8 8.48 20.41 31.88
C ASP A 8 7.21 19.73 31.35
N VAL A 9 6.91 18.55 31.90
CA VAL A 9 5.72 17.79 31.54
C VAL A 9 4.54 18.37 32.32
N THR A 10 3.53 18.85 31.61
CA THR A 10 2.26 19.25 32.24
C THR A 10 1.64 18.06 32.98
N PRO A 11 0.86 18.28 34.06
CA PRO A 11 0.25 17.18 34.82
C PRO A 11 -0.56 16.23 33.91
N GLU A 12 -1.28 16.77 32.93
CA GLU A 12 -2.05 15.97 31.95
C GLU A 12 -1.16 15.08 31.08
N GLN A 13 -0.05 15.61 30.56
CA GLN A 13 0.88 14.82 29.75
C GLN A 13 1.54 13.71 30.56
N ARG A 14 1.79 13.95 31.85
CA ARG A 14 2.32 12.95 32.77
C ARG A 14 1.32 11.81 32.97
N GLU A 15 0.05 12.11 33.15
CA GLU A 15 -1.01 11.11 33.27
C GLU A 15 -1.13 10.25 32.00
N ILE A 16 -1.10 10.88 30.82
CA ILE A 16 -1.11 10.18 29.53
C ILE A 16 0.12 9.26 29.40
N ALA A 17 1.30 9.73 29.79
CA ALA A 17 2.52 8.93 29.74
C ALA A 17 2.47 7.71 30.67
N LEU A 18 1.98 7.90 31.89
CA LEU A 18 1.78 6.82 32.86
C LEU A 18 0.74 5.82 32.35
N TRP A 19 -0.37 6.28 31.79
CA TRP A 19 -1.38 5.43 31.20
C TRP A 19 -0.83 4.60 30.03
N ARG A 20 -0.08 5.21 29.11
CA ARG A 20 0.58 4.49 28.00
C ARG A 20 1.61 3.48 28.51
N ALA A 21 2.36 3.81 29.55
CA ALA A 21 3.32 2.89 30.16
C ALA A 21 2.62 1.70 30.82
N ALA A 22 1.54 1.95 31.57
CA ALA A 22 0.71 0.90 32.18
C ALA A 22 0.12 -0.04 31.12
N LYS A 23 -0.43 0.51 30.01
CA LYS A 23 -0.96 -0.30 28.91
C LYS A 23 0.12 -1.15 28.22
N ARG A 24 1.31 -0.58 27.96
CA ARG A 24 2.43 -1.35 27.42
C ARG A 24 2.87 -2.48 28.34
N LYS A 25 2.89 -2.23 29.66
CA LYS A 25 3.22 -3.26 30.66
C LYS A 25 2.20 -4.41 30.62
N GLN A 26 0.90 -4.09 30.63
CA GLN A 26 -0.17 -5.09 30.52
C GLN A 26 -0.03 -5.97 29.27
N LEU A 27 0.20 -5.37 28.11
CA LEU A 27 0.38 -6.11 26.85
C LEU A 27 1.64 -6.98 26.87
N ARG A 28 2.73 -6.49 27.45
CA ARG A 28 3.98 -7.25 27.60
C ARG A 28 3.79 -8.45 28.52
N GLU A 29 3.06 -8.30 29.63
CA GLU A 29 2.75 -9.40 30.54
C GLU A 29 1.93 -10.49 29.85
N LEU A 30 0.91 -10.11 29.07
CA LEU A 30 0.13 -11.05 28.25
C LEU A 30 1.00 -11.81 27.24
N TYR A 31 1.90 -11.11 26.57
CA TYR A 31 2.86 -11.73 25.64
C TYR A 31 3.79 -12.71 26.35
N LEU A 32 4.42 -12.30 27.47
CA LEU A 32 5.37 -13.12 28.20
C LEU A 32 4.71 -14.38 28.80
N ARG A 33 3.46 -14.27 29.23
CA ARG A 33 2.67 -15.42 29.71
C ARG A 33 2.50 -16.48 28.62
N ASP A 34 2.26 -16.04 27.39
CA ASP A 34 1.92 -16.93 26.29
C ASP A 34 3.16 -17.41 25.51
N SER A 35 4.26 -16.64 25.50
CA SER A 35 5.48 -16.96 24.75
C SER A 35 6.28 -18.14 25.29
N GLY A 36 6.17 -18.41 26.60
CA GLY A 36 6.85 -19.54 27.25
C GLY A 36 5.97 -20.79 27.41
N HIS A 37 4.74 -20.79 26.89
CA HIS A 37 3.79 -21.86 27.16
C HIS A 37 4.06 -23.07 26.25
N PRO A 38 4.38 -24.27 26.79
CA PRO A 38 4.86 -25.41 26.00
C PRO A 38 3.82 -25.98 25.02
N THR A 39 2.53 -25.74 25.26
CA THR A 39 1.44 -26.22 24.39
C THR A 39 0.89 -25.18 23.42
N LYS A 40 1.31 -23.90 23.52
CA LYS A 40 0.84 -22.85 22.60
C LYS A 40 1.82 -22.74 21.43
N SER A 41 1.41 -23.19 20.25
CA SER A 41 2.23 -23.11 19.04
C SER A 41 2.18 -21.76 18.34
N LEU A 42 1.14 -20.95 18.57
CA LEU A 42 0.95 -19.66 17.91
C LEU A 42 0.60 -18.55 18.90
N LEU A 43 1.31 -17.42 18.79
CA LEU A 43 1.05 -16.22 19.56
C LEU A 43 -0.01 -15.38 18.85
N PHE A 44 -1.22 -15.35 19.40
CA PHE A 44 -2.31 -14.56 18.84
C PHE A 44 -2.25 -13.11 19.34
N ASP A 45 -1.61 -12.22 18.56
CA ASP A 45 -1.61 -10.78 18.87
C ASP A 45 -2.88 -10.11 18.33
N THR A 46 -3.77 -9.74 19.25
CA THR A 46 -5.03 -9.02 18.94
C THR A 46 -4.82 -7.73 18.12
N GLY A 47 -3.67 -7.05 18.27
CA GLY A 47 -3.35 -5.85 17.50
C GLY A 47 -3.15 -6.14 16.02
N ILE A 48 -2.40 -7.20 15.70
CA ILE A 48 -2.17 -7.66 14.34
C ILE A 48 -3.48 -8.12 13.71
N TYR A 49 -4.30 -8.89 14.44
CA TYR A 49 -5.60 -9.34 13.93
C TYR A 49 -6.56 -8.19 13.67
N LYS A 50 -6.62 -7.19 14.56
CA LYS A 50 -7.45 -6.00 14.33
C LYS A 50 -7.00 -5.20 13.11
N PHE A 51 -5.69 -5.10 12.89
CA PHE A 51 -5.15 -4.46 11.69
C PHE A 51 -5.42 -5.24 10.41
N ALA A 52 -5.32 -6.56 10.45
CA ALA A 52 -5.69 -7.40 9.32
C ALA A 52 -7.19 -7.30 9.04
N ALA A 53 -8.02 -7.35 10.08
CA ALA A 53 -9.47 -7.22 9.98
C ALA A 53 -9.89 -5.85 9.44
N SER A 54 -9.22 -4.76 9.83
CA SER A 54 -9.56 -3.42 9.32
C SER A 54 -9.23 -3.26 7.83
N LYS A 55 -8.23 -3.99 7.32
CA LYS A 55 -7.91 -4.03 5.90
C LYS A 55 -8.92 -4.84 5.09
N THR A 56 -9.43 -5.93 5.65
CA THR A 56 -10.44 -6.76 4.97
C THR A 56 -11.83 -6.11 5.02
N SER A 57 -12.14 -5.37 6.08
CA SER A 57 -13.43 -4.66 6.24
C SER A 57 -13.49 -3.28 5.56
N ILE A 58 -12.54 -2.93 4.69
CA ILE A 58 -12.55 -1.63 3.98
C ILE A 58 -13.85 -1.43 3.21
N GLN A 59 -14.38 -2.50 2.60
CA GLN A 59 -15.60 -2.43 1.80
C GLN A 59 -16.83 -2.07 2.63
N SER A 60 -16.95 -2.59 3.87
CA SER A 60 -18.09 -2.28 4.75
C SER A 60 -18.06 -0.86 5.30
N HIS A 61 -16.90 -0.20 5.29
CA HIS A 61 -16.73 1.18 5.75
C HIS A 61 -16.55 2.16 4.58
N PHE A 62 -16.89 1.77 3.37
CA PHE A 62 -16.76 2.63 2.20
C PHE A 62 -17.80 3.77 2.23
N VAL A 63 -17.30 5.01 2.19
CA VAL A 63 -18.13 6.21 2.03
C VAL A 63 -17.93 6.76 0.62
N PRO A 64 -18.97 6.82 -0.22
CA PRO A 64 -18.85 7.35 -1.56
C PRO A 64 -18.54 8.85 -1.50
N THR A 65 -17.32 9.22 -1.88
CA THR A 65 -16.85 10.61 -1.92
C THR A 65 -16.50 10.97 -3.36
N LEU A 66 -17.11 12.04 -3.89
CA LEU A 66 -16.92 12.46 -5.28
C LEU A 66 -15.45 12.73 -5.61
N VAL A 67 -14.73 13.43 -4.74
CA VAL A 67 -13.30 13.76 -4.92
C VAL A 67 -12.44 12.50 -5.04
N ARG A 68 -12.73 11.48 -4.21
CA ARG A 68 -12.02 10.19 -4.25
C ARG A 68 -12.34 9.42 -5.52
N TYR A 69 -13.60 9.41 -5.94
CA TYR A 69 -14.02 8.73 -7.16
C TYR A 69 -13.35 9.34 -8.41
N VAL A 70 -13.44 10.66 -8.57
CA VAL A 70 -12.87 11.36 -9.73
C VAL A 70 -11.35 11.22 -9.78
N SER A 71 -10.65 11.30 -8.65
CA SER A 71 -9.20 11.13 -8.62
C SER A 71 -8.76 9.71 -8.98
N GLN A 72 -9.47 8.68 -8.48
CA GLN A 72 -9.16 7.28 -8.79
C GLN A 72 -9.47 6.93 -10.25
N VAL A 73 -10.66 7.29 -10.73
CA VAL A 73 -11.07 7.04 -12.12
C VAL A 73 -10.22 7.86 -13.09
N GLY A 74 -9.90 9.11 -12.75
CA GLY A 74 -9.02 9.96 -13.54
C GLY A 74 -7.62 9.36 -13.68
N LEU A 75 -7.04 8.84 -12.59
CA LEU A 75 -5.73 8.19 -12.62
C LEU A 75 -5.76 6.93 -13.50
N ILE A 76 -6.73 6.04 -13.28
CA ILE A 76 -6.85 4.79 -14.07
C ILE A 76 -7.12 5.11 -15.55
N GLY A 77 -8.06 6.01 -15.82
CA GLY A 77 -8.40 6.44 -17.17
C GLY A 77 -7.22 7.08 -17.90
N SER A 78 -6.42 7.90 -17.22
CA SER A 78 -5.22 8.53 -17.81
C SER A 78 -4.18 7.49 -18.23
N LEU A 79 -3.95 6.44 -17.41
CA LEU A 79 -3.01 5.37 -17.73
C LEU A 79 -3.47 4.57 -18.95
N ILE A 80 -4.75 4.21 -19.01
CA ILE A 80 -5.35 3.51 -20.16
C ILE A 80 -5.24 4.37 -21.43
N PHE A 81 -5.55 5.66 -21.33
CA PHE A 81 -5.50 6.56 -22.47
C PHE A 81 -4.07 6.76 -23.00
N MET A 82 -3.10 6.96 -22.10
CA MET A 82 -1.69 7.10 -22.45
C MET A 82 -1.13 5.83 -23.11
N THR A 83 -1.46 4.66 -22.57
CA THR A 83 -1.05 3.38 -23.17
C THR A 83 -1.68 3.18 -24.55
N ALA A 84 -2.96 3.51 -24.72
CA ALA A 84 -3.63 3.43 -26.02
C ALA A 84 -2.99 4.35 -27.08
N ILE A 85 -2.69 5.61 -26.72
CA ILE A 85 -2.03 6.55 -27.64
C ILE A 85 -0.64 6.07 -28.02
N THR A 86 0.15 5.62 -27.04
CA THR A 86 1.52 5.17 -27.30
C THR A 86 1.54 3.93 -28.19
N LEU A 87 0.64 2.98 -27.97
CA LEU A 87 0.45 1.81 -28.84
C LEU A 87 0.03 2.22 -30.25
N LYS A 88 -0.98 3.09 -30.39
CA LYS A 88 -1.46 3.57 -31.70
C LYS A 88 -0.35 4.27 -32.48
N ARG A 89 0.35 5.23 -31.86
CA ARG A 89 1.47 5.95 -32.50
C ARG A 89 2.60 5.01 -32.92
N ARG A 90 2.93 4.00 -32.10
CA ARG A 90 3.95 3.00 -32.46
C ARG A 90 3.52 2.16 -33.65
N ARG A 91 2.25 1.74 -33.69
CA ARG A 91 1.68 0.99 -34.79
C ARG A 91 1.65 1.80 -36.08
N ASP A 92 1.16 3.04 -36.04
CA ASP A 92 1.07 3.91 -37.22
C ASP A 92 2.45 4.20 -37.81
N LYS A 93 3.46 4.46 -36.97
CA LYS A 93 4.85 4.62 -37.42
C LYS A 93 5.37 3.35 -38.10
N LYS A 94 5.17 2.19 -37.48
CA LYS A 94 5.61 0.91 -38.03
C LYS A 94 4.93 0.59 -39.36
N GLU A 95 3.64 0.87 -39.47
CA GLU A 95 2.85 0.69 -40.69
C GLU A 95 3.30 1.66 -41.80
N HIS A 96 3.62 2.91 -41.46
CA HIS A 96 4.16 3.88 -42.41
C HIS A 96 5.49 3.41 -43.01
N LEU A 97 6.39 2.84 -42.20
CA LEU A 97 7.65 2.25 -42.67
C LEU A 97 7.43 1.07 -43.64
N TYR A 98 6.36 0.29 -43.42
CA TYR A 98 5.99 -0.81 -44.32
C TYR A 98 5.42 -0.35 -45.65
N ARG A 99 4.61 0.72 -45.65
CA ARG A 99 3.97 1.26 -46.85
C ARG A 99 4.95 2.06 -47.73
N THR A 100 5.90 2.75 -47.10
CA THR A 100 6.94 3.52 -47.82
C THR A 100 8.08 2.65 -48.36
N GLY A 101 8.11 1.36 -48.03
CA GLY A 101 9.15 0.45 -48.48
C GLY A 101 10.51 0.67 -47.82
N GLN A 102 10.59 1.50 -46.76
CA GLN A 102 11.83 1.72 -46.00
C GLN A 102 12.31 0.46 -45.27
N ILE A 103 11.42 -0.52 -45.07
CA ILE A 103 11.74 -1.84 -44.50
C ILE A 103 11.47 -2.91 -45.55
N ASP A 104 12.53 -3.63 -45.92
CA ASP A 104 12.46 -4.76 -46.84
C ASP A 104 11.46 -5.82 -46.36
N TYR A 105 10.74 -6.43 -47.30
CA TYR A 105 9.82 -7.51 -46.99
C TYR A 105 10.52 -8.65 -46.23
N ALA A 106 11.76 -8.95 -46.60
CA ALA A 106 12.59 -10.00 -46.02
C ALA A 106 13.15 -9.69 -44.61
N SER A 107 12.90 -8.49 -44.05
CA SER A 107 13.32 -8.11 -42.69
C SER A 107 12.15 -7.96 -41.72
N ARG A 108 10.91 -8.14 -42.18
CA ARG A 108 9.70 -8.01 -41.34
C ARG A 108 9.62 -9.14 -40.32
N SER A 109 9.36 -8.80 -39.06
CA SER A 109 9.36 -9.75 -37.93
C SER A 109 8.13 -10.66 -37.84
N HIS A 110 7.05 -10.38 -38.59
CA HIS A 110 5.73 -11.03 -38.44
C HIS A 110 5.18 -11.54 -39.78
N ARG A 111 6.04 -12.11 -40.62
CA ARG A 111 5.67 -12.50 -42.00
C ARG A 111 4.66 -13.65 -42.10
N PHE A 112 4.71 -14.59 -41.15
CA PHE A 112 4.04 -15.90 -41.27
C PHE A 112 3.41 -16.40 -39.95
N CYS A 113 3.16 -15.49 -39.01
CA CYS A 113 2.42 -15.80 -37.79
C CYS A 113 1.00 -15.27 -37.89
#